data_AF-A0A8H7IEC1-F1
#
_entry.id   AF-A0A8H7IEC1-F1
#
_cell.length_a   1.000
_cell.length_b   1.000
_cell.length_c   1.000
_cell.angle_alpha   90.00
_cell.angle_beta   90.00
_cell.angle_gamma   90.00
#
_symmetry.space_group_name_H-M   'P 1'
#
loop_
_entity.id
_entity.type
_entity.pdbx_description
1 polymer ?
#
loop_
_entity_poly.entity_id
_entity_poly.type
_entity_poly.pdbx_seq_one_letter_code
_entity_poly.pdbx_strand_id
1 'polypeptide(L)'
;MLDGTISQTGRIWHQVHLAVLANGHPHSIPFLVCPIGTTPAILGMTWLTQESPLIDWTLGTVTFPKQAQIALEEEADSDPLADLPSQYHEFAKVFGKEEFKVLPPHREYNIAIDLVPDAKLTPGPYME
;
A
#
# COMPACT_ATOMS: atom_id res chain seq x y z
N MET A 1 33.39 -6.55 -2.81
CA MET A 1 32.41 -6.86 -1.75
C MET A 1 31.82 -5.54 -1.29
N LEU A 2 30.59 -5.52 -0.76
CA LEU A 2 29.86 -4.26 -0.50
C LEU A 2 30.55 -3.35 0.55
N ASP A 3 31.48 -3.91 1.33
CA ASP A 3 32.33 -3.26 2.32
C ASP A 3 33.71 -2.84 1.79
N GLY A 4 33.93 -2.89 0.47
CA GLY A 4 35.21 -2.55 -0.16
C GLY A 4 36.27 -3.65 -0.11
N THR A 5 35.98 -4.82 0.47
CA THR A 5 36.91 -5.96 0.45
C THR A 5 36.82 -6.75 -0.86
N ILE A 6 37.87 -7.50 -1.18
CA ILE A 6 37.94 -8.33 -2.40
C ILE A 6 37.29 -9.68 -2.08
N SER A 7 36.24 -10.06 -2.79
CA SER A 7 35.58 -11.35 -2.58
C SER A 7 36.48 -12.48 -3.08
N GLN A 8 36.88 -13.42 -2.21
CA GLN A 8 37.71 -14.57 -2.61
C GLN A 8 36.91 -15.66 -3.37
N THR A 9 35.58 -15.60 -3.43
CA THR A 9 34.73 -16.62 -4.03
C THR A 9 33.53 -16.01 -4.75
N GLY A 10 33.66 -15.83 -6.06
CA GLY A 10 32.71 -15.10 -6.92
C GLY A 10 31.41 -15.85 -7.28
N ARG A 11 30.77 -16.58 -6.36
CA ARG A 11 29.52 -17.31 -6.65
C ARG A 11 28.55 -17.27 -5.46
N ILE A 12 27.49 -16.48 -5.59
CA ILE A 12 26.34 -16.40 -4.68
C ILE A 12 25.38 -17.53 -5.06
N TRP A 13 25.14 -18.54 -4.22
CA TRP A 13 24.25 -19.68 -4.59
C TRP A 13 23.29 -20.19 -3.50
N HIS A 14 23.07 -19.45 -2.42
CA HIS A 14 22.13 -19.89 -1.39
C HIS A 14 21.10 -18.80 -1.10
N GLN A 15 19.82 -19.16 -1.19
CA GLN A 15 18.70 -18.34 -0.76
C GLN A 15 18.11 -18.95 0.51
N VAL A 16 17.87 -18.11 1.51
CA VAL A 16 17.23 -18.52 2.77
C VAL A 16 16.04 -17.61 3.06
N HIS A 17 14.97 -18.17 3.61
CA HIS A 17 13.85 -17.38 4.11
C HIS A 17 14.09 -17.07 5.58
N LEU A 18 14.23 -15.79 5.93
CA LEU A 18 14.40 -15.34 7.30
C LEU A 18 13.13 -14.63 7.77
N ALA A 19 12.74 -14.90 9.02
CA ALA A 19 11.73 -14.13 9.72
C ALA A 19 12.39 -12.87 10.31
N VAL A 20 12.05 -11.71 9.78
CA VAL A 20 12.57 -10.41 10.22
C VAL A 20 11.46 -9.65 10.91
N LEU A 21 11.72 -9.19 12.14
CA LEU A 21 10.81 -8.32 12.86
C LEU A 21 11.16 -6.86 12.52
N ALA A 22 10.34 -6.21 11.69
CA ALA A 22 10.50 -4.80 11.37
C ALA A 22 9.40 -3.99 12.07
N ASN A 23 9.79 -3.13 13.02
CA ASN A 23 8.88 -2.30 13.81
C ASN A 23 7.69 -3.07 14.42
N GLY A 24 7.93 -4.28 14.95
CA GLY A 24 6.90 -5.13 15.56
C GLY A 24 6.11 -6.00 14.57
N HIS A 25 6.32 -5.84 13.27
CA HIS A 25 5.68 -6.64 12.23
C HIS A 25 6.62 -7.76 11.74
N PRO A 26 6.22 -9.04 11.83
CA PRO A 26 7.02 -10.15 11.32
C PRO A 26 6.89 -10.26 9.79
N HIS A 27 8.02 -10.30 9.10
CA HIS A 27 8.11 -10.46 7.65
C HIS A 27 8.92 -11.71 7.31
N SER A 28 8.47 -12.50 6.33
CA SER A 28 9.24 -13.62 5.78
C SER A 28 9.91 -13.17 4.49
N ILE A 29 11.22 -12.91 4.54
CA ILE A 29 11.95 -12.28 3.44
C ILE A 29 12.98 -13.28 2.87
N PRO A 30 13.05 -13.47 1.55
CA PRO A 30 14.12 -14.24 0.93
C PRO A 30 15.43 -13.43 0.91
N PHE A 31 16.48 -13.96 1.54
CA PHE A 31 17.83 -13.40 1.54
C PHE A 31 18.77 -14.23 0.68
N LEU A 32 19.59 -13.54 -0.11
CA LEU A 32 20.73 -14.13 -0.80
C LEU A 32 21.94 -14.13 0.13
N VAL A 33 22.54 -15.30 0.34
CA VAL A 33 23.71 -15.44 1.21
C VAL A 33 24.96 -15.12 0.43
N CYS A 34 25.63 -14.05 0.83
CA CYS A 34 26.95 -13.71 0.34
C CYS A 34 27.79 -13.05 1.46
N PRO A 35 29.12 -13.11 1.37
CA PRO A 35 29.98 -12.32 2.24
C PRO A 35 29.69 -10.82 2.00
N ILE A 36 29.13 -10.12 2.98
CA ILE A 36 28.78 -8.68 2.90
C ILE A 36 29.53 -7.81 3.92
N GLY A 37 30.52 -8.39 4.60
CA GLY A 37 31.36 -7.69 5.57
C GLY A 37 30.75 -7.71 6.96
N THR A 38 30.68 -6.54 7.60
CA THR A 38 30.23 -6.36 8.99
C THR A 38 28.72 -6.22 9.15
N THR A 39 28.00 -5.95 8.06
CA THR A 39 26.55 -5.75 8.11
C THR A 39 25.85 -7.11 8.14
N PRO A 40 24.93 -7.37 9.08
CA PRO A 40 24.31 -8.69 9.22
C PRO A 40 23.37 -9.04 8.06
N ALA A 41 22.66 -8.06 7.51
CA ALA A 41 21.73 -8.22 6.42
C ALA A 41 21.49 -6.87 5.73
N ILE A 42 21.18 -6.89 4.43
CA ILE A 42 20.83 -5.70 3.66
C ILE A 42 19.44 -5.93 3.06
N LEU A 43 18.52 -5.03 3.36
CA LEU A 43 17.21 -4.98 2.73
C LEU A 43 17.32 -4.13 1.47
N GLY A 44 17.15 -4.77 0.31
CA GLY A 44 17.24 -4.13 -0.99
C GLY A 44 15.93 -3.50 -1.44
N MET A 45 15.96 -2.95 -2.67
CA MET A 45 14.81 -2.30 -3.29
C MET A 45 13.59 -3.22 -3.46
N THR A 46 13.79 -4.51 -3.71
CA THR A 46 12.69 -5.47 -3.87
C THR A 46 11.79 -5.52 -2.65
N TRP A 47 12.38 -5.53 -1.45
CA TRP A 47 11.63 -5.50 -0.20
C TRP A 47 11.00 -4.13 0.06
N LEU A 48 11.73 -3.05 -0.22
CA LEU A 48 11.23 -1.67 -0.02
C LEU A 48 10.01 -1.37 -0.89
N THR A 49 10.01 -1.79 -2.15
CA THR A 49 8.87 -1.61 -3.06
C THR A 49 7.67 -2.44 -2.62
N GLN A 50 7.89 -3.67 -2.15
CA GLN A 50 6.82 -4.57 -1.72
C GLN A 50 6.11 -4.06 -0.46
N GLU A 51 6.86 -3.68 0.57
CA GLU A 51 6.28 -3.24 1.84
C GLU A 51 5.90 -1.75 1.84
N SER A 52 6.41 -0.96 0.88
CA SER A 52 6.19 0.49 0.75
C SER A 52 6.24 1.24 2.09
N PRO A 53 7.31 1.07 2.91
CA PRO A 53 7.36 1.69 4.21
C PRO A 53 7.65 3.19 4.11
N LEU A 54 7.23 3.94 5.13
CA LEU A 54 7.64 5.32 5.34
C LEU A 54 9.01 5.33 6.03
N ILE A 55 10.02 5.86 5.34
CA ILE A 55 11.40 5.93 5.83
C ILE A 55 11.70 7.37 6.23
N ASP A 56 12.01 7.57 7.51
CA ASP A 56 12.61 8.83 7.96
C ASP A 56 14.13 8.69 7.89
N TRP A 57 14.73 9.27 6.85
CA TRP A 57 16.16 9.24 6.63
C TRP A 57 16.97 10.04 7.66
N THR A 58 16.35 10.99 8.34
CA THR A 58 17.03 11.82 9.36
C THR A 58 17.13 11.10 10.69
N LEU A 59 16.07 10.38 11.08
CA LEU A 59 16.02 9.59 12.30
C LEU A 59 16.46 8.14 12.10
N GLY A 60 16.59 7.69 10.84
CA GLY A 60 16.90 6.31 10.50
C GLY A 60 15.78 5.33 10.88
N THR A 61 14.52 5.77 10.84
CA THR A 61 13.36 4.97 11.27
C THR A 61 12.53 4.51 10.07
N VAL A 62 11.84 3.39 10.25
CA VAL A 62 10.98 2.76 9.25
C VAL A 62 9.61 2.52 9.89
N THR A 63 8.55 3.07 9.29
CA THR A 63 7.17 2.97 9.77
C THR A 63 6.28 2.36 8.69
N PHE A 64 5.33 1.52 9.08
CA PHE A 64 4.38 0.90 8.17
C PHE A 64 3.02 1.57 8.32
N PRO A 65 2.54 2.32 7.30
CA PRO A 65 1.19 2.88 7.36
C PRO A 65 0.19 1.73 7.36
N LYS A 66 -0.81 1.78 8.26
CA LYS A 66 -1.94 0.86 8.18
C LYS A 66 -2.64 1.10 6.85
N GLN A 67 -2.73 0.07 5.99
CA GLN A 67 -3.61 0.15 4.84
C GLN A 67 -5.02 0.44 5.34
N ALA A 68 -5.62 1.53 4.87
CA ALA A 68 -7.03 1.76 5.07
C ALA A 68 -7.76 0.56 4.47
N GLN A 69 -8.45 -0.20 5.31
CA GLN A 69 -9.35 -1.22 4.81
C GLN A 69 -10.44 -0.46 4.05
N ILE A 70 -10.44 -0.62 2.72
CA ILE A 70 -11.60 -0.22 1.93
C ILE A 70 -12.72 -1.12 2.45
N ALA A 71 -13.68 -0.55 3.18
CA ALA A 71 -14.81 -1.30 3.70
C ALA A 71 -15.50 -1.98 2.51
N LEU A 72 -15.51 -3.32 2.51
CA LEU A 72 -16.32 -4.09 1.57
C LEU A 72 -17.80 -3.78 1.88
N GLU A 73 -18.69 -3.83 0.90
CA GLU A 73 -20.13 -3.54 1.09
C GLU A 73 -20.80 -4.38 2.21
N GLU A 74 -20.19 -5.52 2.57
CA GLU A 74 -20.64 -6.38 3.67
C GLU A 74 -20.28 -5.86 5.07
N GLU A 75 -19.31 -4.95 5.19
CA GLU A 75 -18.84 -4.34 6.46
C GLU A 75 -19.52 -3.00 6.75
N ALA A 76 -20.62 -2.68 6.05
CA ALA A 76 -21.41 -1.49 6.38
C ALA A 76 -21.90 -1.60 7.84
N ASP A 77 -21.48 -0.64 8.66
CA ASP A 77 -21.87 -0.56 10.07
C ASP A 77 -23.40 -0.64 10.19
N SER A 78 -23.87 -1.42 11.17
CA SER A 78 -25.29 -1.52 11.46
C SER A 78 -25.84 -0.21 12.06
N ASP A 79 -24.97 0.63 12.63
CA ASP A 79 -25.32 1.97 13.12
C ASP A 79 -24.32 3.05 12.65
N PRO A 80 -24.45 3.53 11.39
CA PRO A 80 -23.53 4.52 10.82
C PRO A 80 -23.62 5.91 11.47
N LEU A 81 -24.54 6.12 12.42
CA LEU A 81 -24.72 7.40 13.11
C LEU A 81 -23.96 7.50 14.43
N ALA A 82 -23.46 6.39 14.96
CA ALA A 82 -22.78 6.34 16.25
C ALA A 82 -21.52 7.24 16.28
N ASP A 83 -20.76 7.24 15.20
CA ASP A 83 -19.51 8.01 15.07
C ASP A 83 -19.70 9.38 14.39
N LEU A 84 -20.92 9.70 13.93
CA LEU A 84 -21.18 10.89 13.13
C LEU A 84 -21.66 12.06 14.01
N PRO A 85 -21.13 13.28 13.82
CA PRO A 85 -21.64 14.46 14.52
C PRO A 85 -23.15 14.67 14.27
N SER A 86 -23.88 15.08 15.32
CA SER A 86 -25.35 15.24 15.29
C SER A 86 -25.87 16.15 14.17
N GLN A 87 -25.06 17.10 13.72
CA GLN A 87 -25.35 18.00 12.60
C GLN A 87 -25.63 17.25 11.29
N TYR A 88 -25.07 16.05 11.12
CA TYR A 88 -25.24 15.24 9.91
C TYR A 88 -26.30 14.15 10.06
N HIS A 89 -26.94 14.02 11.23
CA HIS A 89 -27.99 13.03 11.46
C HIS A 89 -29.23 13.30 10.58
N GLU A 90 -29.41 14.54 10.10
CA GLU A 90 -30.45 14.85 9.11
C GLU A 90 -30.26 14.12 7.77
N PHE A 91 -29.02 13.72 7.46
CA PHE A 91 -28.66 12.96 6.25
C PHE A 91 -28.49 11.47 6.51
N ALA A 92 -28.94 10.94 7.66
CA ALA A 92 -28.86 9.52 8.01
C ALA A 92 -29.31 8.59 6.88
N LYS A 93 -30.33 9.02 6.15
CA LYS A 93 -30.92 8.31 5.00
C LYS A 93 -29.91 8.03 3.88
N VAL A 94 -28.96 8.95 3.64
CA VAL A 94 -27.93 8.86 2.59
C VAL A 94 -26.93 7.74 2.87
N PHE A 95 -26.73 7.40 4.14
CA PHE A 95 -25.85 6.31 4.57
C PHE A 95 -26.53 4.94 4.55
N GLY A 96 -27.82 4.86 4.19
CA GLY A 96 -28.55 3.61 4.06
C GLY A 96 -28.19 2.85 2.77
N LYS A 97 -28.16 1.52 2.85
CA LYS A 97 -27.88 0.62 1.70
C LYS A 97 -28.81 0.84 0.50
N GLU A 98 -30.02 1.34 0.74
CA GLU A 98 -31.01 1.59 -0.30
C GLU A 98 -30.70 2.84 -1.13
N GLU A 99 -30.19 3.91 -0.51
CA GLU A 99 -29.91 5.18 -1.20
C GLU A 99 -28.58 5.17 -1.95
N PHE A 100 -27.60 4.40 -1.49
CA PHE A 100 -26.31 4.26 -2.16
C PHE A 100 -26.41 3.73 -3.60
N LYS A 101 -27.46 2.93 -3.89
CA LYS A 101 -27.68 2.32 -5.21
C LYS A 101 -28.35 3.26 -6.22
N VAL A 102 -28.82 4.43 -5.78
CA VAL A 102 -29.57 5.36 -6.62
C VAL A 102 -28.69 6.56 -6.94
N LEU A 103 -28.42 6.76 -8.23
CA LEU A 103 -27.71 7.96 -8.66
C LEU A 103 -28.53 9.20 -8.31
N PRO A 104 -27.90 10.28 -7.82
CA PRO A 104 -28.60 11.53 -7.59
C PRO A 104 -29.25 12.01 -8.90
N PRO A 105 -30.40 12.73 -8.81
CA PRO A 105 -31.09 13.23 -9.99
C PRO A 105 -30.17 14.12 -10.83
N HIS A 106 -30.29 14.02 -12.15
CA HIS A 106 -29.45 14.75 -13.09
C HIS A 106 -29.55 16.26 -12.86
N ARG A 107 -28.41 16.95 -12.77
CA ARG A 107 -28.34 18.40 -12.54
C ARG A 107 -27.80 19.12 -13.77
N GLU A 108 -28.03 20.43 -13.89
CA GLU A 108 -27.54 21.23 -15.03
C GLU A 108 -26.01 21.28 -15.12
N TYR A 109 -25.31 20.96 -14.03
CA TYR A 109 -23.86 20.85 -13.94
C TYR A 109 -23.35 19.40 -13.94
N ASN A 110 -24.16 18.44 -14.39
CA ASN A 110 -23.63 17.11 -14.68
C ASN A 110 -22.74 17.20 -15.93
N ILE A 111 -21.43 17.15 -15.69
CA ILE A 111 -20.45 17.08 -16.75
C ILE A 111 -20.42 15.63 -17.23
N ALA A 112 -20.95 15.38 -18.43
CA ALA A 112 -20.81 14.09 -19.07
C ALA A 112 -19.33 13.86 -19.41
N ILE A 113 -18.80 12.68 -19.06
CA ILE A 113 -17.55 12.20 -19.65
C ILE A 113 -17.94 11.59 -20.98
N ASP A 114 -17.73 12.34 -22.06
CA ASP A 114 -17.97 11.82 -23.41
C ASP A 114 -16.97 10.70 -23.70
N LEU A 115 -17.45 9.46 -23.70
CA LEU A 115 -16.65 8.31 -24.08
C LEU A 115 -16.57 8.25 -25.60
N VAL A 116 -15.36 8.32 -26.14
CA VAL A 116 -15.12 8.01 -27.56
C VAL A 116 -15.18 6.49 -27.72
N PRO A 117 -16.06 5.94 -28.58
CA PRO A 117 -16.08 4.50 -28.85
C PRO A 117 -14.70 4.04 -29.35
N ASP A 118 -14.23 2.91 -28.81
CA ASP A 118 -12.88 2.33 -29.04
C ASP A 118 -11.69 3.17 -28.54
N ALA A 119 -11.90 4.13 -27.63
CA ALA A 119 -10.80 4.84 -26.99
C ALA A 119 -9.88 3.87 -26.24
N LYS A 120 -8.64 3.73 -26.71
CA LYS A 120 -7.58 3.01 -25.99
C LYS A 120 -7.20 3.83 -24.77
N LEU A 121 -7.43 3.28 -23.58
CA LEU A 121 -6.86 3.78 -22.34
C LEU A 121 -5.34 3.83 -22.51
N THR A 122 -4.76 5.03 -22.47
CA THR A 122 -3.31 5.18 -22.49
C THR A 122 -2.77 4.58 -21.19
N PRO A 123 -1.86 3.59 -21.25
CA PRO A 123 -1.12 3.20 -20.06
C PRO A 123 -0.44 4.44 -19.49
N GLY A 124 -0.66 4.70 -18.19
CA GLY A 124 0.03 5.80 -17.49
C GLY A 124 1.55 5.64 -17.60
N PRO A 125 2.33 6.71 -17.35
CA PRO A 125 3.77 6.67 -17.55
C PRO A 125 4.36 5.50 -16.76
N TYR A 126 4.98 4.59 -17.49
CA TYR A 126 5.81 3.54 -16.91
C TYR A 126 6.91 4.27 -16.12
N MET A 127 6.87 4.18 -14.80
CA MET A 127 7.99 4.59 -13.96
C MET A 127 9.07 3.51 -14.12
N GLU A 128 10.09 3.79 -14.93
CA GLU A 128 11.37 3.07 -14.94
C GLU A 128 12.23 3.43 -13.72
#